data_AF-A0A7T8JW72-F1
#
_entry.id   AF-A0A7T8JW72-F1
#
_cell.length_a   1.000
_cell.length_b   1.000
_cell.length_c   1.000
_cell.angle_alpha   90.00
_cell.angle_beta   90.00
_cell.angle_gamma   90.00
#
_symmetry.space_group_name_H-M   'P 1'
#
loop_
_entity.id
_entity.type
_entity.pdbx_description
1 polymer ?
#
loop_
_entity_poly.entity_id
_entity_poly.type
_entity_poly.pdbx_seq_one_letter_code
_entity_poly.pdbx_strand_id
1 'polypeptide(L)' 'MWLLDLAFLVDMFSHLDKLNLDLQGKLKTLPDLVQCVFAFINKLKLFTERIKKSDLTHFPSLRNIQHMAAVSVDAA' A
#
# COMPACT_ATOMS: atom_id res chain seq x y z
N MET A 1 -5.45 0.85 17.73
CA MET A 1 -4.82 2.00 17.06
C MET A 1 -3.45 1.62 16.51
N TRP A 2 -2.42 1.44 17.35
CA TRP A 2 -1.04 1.20 16.88
C TRP A 2 -0.86 0.05 15.89
N LEU A 3 -1.61 -1.05 16.03
CA LEU A 3 -1.49 -2.20 15.14
C LEU A 3 -2.06 -1.93 13.73
N LEU A 4 -3.08 -1.08 13.62
CA LEU A 4 -3.61 -0.63 12.31
C LEU A 4 -2.61 0.30 11.63
N ASP A 5 -2.00 1.23 12.38
CA ASP A 5 -0.96 2.12 11.86
C ASP A 5 0.26 1.33 11.39
N LEU A 6 0.68 0.32 12.16
CA LEU A 6 1.76 -0.59 11.77
C LEU A 6 1.41 -1.40 10.53
N ALA A 7 0.21 -1.96 10.46
CA ALA A 7 -0.23 -2.75 9.31
C ALA A 7 -0.30 -1.90 8.02
N PHE A 8 -0.78 -0.66 8.13
CA PHE A 8 -0.74 0.30 7.03
C PHE A 8 0.70 0.59 6.58
N LEU A 9 1.62 0.83 7.53
CA LEU A 9 3.02 1.08 7.22
C LEU A 9 3.68 -0.13 6.54
N VAL A 10 3.44 -1.35 7.01
CA VAL A 10 3.95 -2.58 6.39
C VAL A 10 3.51 -2.71 4.93
N ASP A 11 2.23 -2.45 4.66
CA ASP A 11 1.71 -2.48 3.28
C ASP A 11 2.34 -1.36 2.43
N MET A 12 2.53 -0.16 2.98
CA MET A 12 3.20 0.96 2.30
C MET A 12 4.68 0.67 2.00
N PHE A 13 5.41 0.08 2.95
CA PHE A 13 6.81 -0.35 2.73
C PHE A 13 6.90 -1.38 1.62
N SER A 14 5.96 -2.33 1.56
CA SER A 14 5.90 -3.32 0.47
C SER A 14 5.71 -2.65 -0.91
N HIS A 15 4.89 -1.60 -0.98
CA HIS A 15 4.72 -0.80 -2.21
C HIS A 15 5.98 -0.01 -2.57
N LEU A 16 6.69 0.53 -1.58
CA LEU A 16 7.96 1.24 -1.76
C LEU A 16 9.09 0.31 -2.19
N ASP A 17 9.17 -0.89 -1.64
CA ASP A 17 10.14 -1.92 -2.05
C ASP A 17 9.92 -2.30 -3.51
N LYS A 18 8.66 -2.43 -3.93
CA LYS A 18 8.32 -2.66 -5.33
C LYS A 18 8.75 -1.51 -6.24
N LEU A 19 8.51 -0.26 -5.83
CA LEU A 19 9.02 0.91 -6.54
C LEU A 19 10.55 0.91 -6.61
N ASN A 20 11.21 0.59 -5.50
CA ASN A 20 12.66 0.56 -5.41
C ASN A 20 13.26 -0.48 -6.36
N LEU A 21 12.68 -1.68 -6.43
CA LEU A 21 13.05 -2.70 -7.43
C LEU A 21 12.79 -2.22 -8.86
N ASP A 22 11.65 -1.56 -9.10
CA ASP A 22 11.38 -0.95 -10.39
C ASP A 22 12.49 0.07 -10.71
N LEU A 23 12.91 0.93 -9.81
CA LEU A 23 13.94 1.94 -10.09
C LEU A 23 15.34 1.37 -10.30
N GLN A 24 15.70 0.25 -9.65
CA GLN A 24 17.05 -0.34 -9.68
C GLN A 24 17.33 -1.24 -10.90
N GLY A 25 16.36 -1.49 -11.79
CA GLY A 25 16.53 -2.37 -12.94
C GLY A 25 17.67 -1.94 -13.89
N LYS A 26 18.47 -2.90 -14.38
CA LYS A 26 19.45 -2.65 -15.45
C LYS A 26 18.72 -2.24 -16.74
N LEU A 27 19.32 -1.33 -17.52
CA LEU A 27 18.79 -0.79 -18.80
C LEU A 27 17.62 0.19 -18.68
N LYS A 28 17.42 0.87 -17.55
CA LYS A 28 16.43 1.95 -17.46
C LYS A 28 16.96 3.27 -18.00
N THR A 29 16.24 3.84 -18.95
CA THR A 29 16.49 5.20 -19.42
C THR A 29 15.88 6.22 -18.45
N LEU A 30 16.32 7.48 -18.52
CA LEU A 30 15.75 8.56 -17.69
C LEU A 30 14.21 8.66 -17.86
N PRO A 31 13.64 8.61 -19.08
CA PRO A 31 12.19 8.54 -19.27
C PRO A 31 11.51 7.38 -18.52
N ASP A 32 12.11 6.19 -18.53
CA ASP A 32 11.54 5.02 -17.85
C ASP A 32 11.46 5.23 -16.33
N LEU A 33 12.51 5.81 -15.74
CA LEU A 33 12.54 6.14 -14.32
C LEU A 33 11.49 7.18 -13.95
N VAL A 34 11.38 8.25 -14.77
CA VAL A 34 10.36 9.29 -14.58
C VAL A 34 8.95 8.70 -14.67
N GLN A 35 8.70 7.81 -15.64
CA GLN A 35 7.43 7.12 -15.77
C GLN A 35 7.14 6.20 -14.56
N CYS A 36 8.13 5.47 -14.04
CA CYS A 36 7.96 4.66 -12.84
C CYS A 36 7.54 5.51 -11.63
N VAL A 37 8.20 6.64 -11.38
CA VAL A 37 7.84 7.55 -10.30
C VAL A 37 6.45 8.13 -10.50
N PHE A 38 6.12 8.59 -11.71
CA PHE A 38 4.80 9.15 -12.01
C PHE A 38 3.67 8.12 -11.86
N ALA A 39 3.90 6.89 -12.31
CA ALA A 39 2.97 5.78 -12.11
C ALA A 39 2.75 5.49 -10.62
N PHE A 40 3.80 5.55 -9.80
CA PHE A 40 3.68 5.39 -8.35
C PHE A 40 2.89 6.52 -7.70
N ILE A 41 3.14 7.77 -8.06
CA ILE A 41 2.35 8.93 -7.59
C ILE A 41 0.86 8.74 -7.93
N ASN A 42 0.54 8.26 -9.12
CA ASN A 42 -0.85 7.98 -9.50
C ASN A 42 -1.44 6.81 -8.71
N LYS A 43 -0.66 5.76 -8.40
CA LYS A 43 -1.10 4.69 -7.49
C LYS A 43 -1.42 5.24 -6.10
N LEU A 44 -0.60 6.16 -5.55
CA LEU A 44 -0.89 6.79 -4.26
C LEU A 44 -2.21 7.56 -4.27
N LYS A 45 -2.49 8.31 -5.34
CA LYS A 45 -3.78 9.00 -5.51
C LYS A 45 -4.94 7.99 -5.52
N LEU A 46 -4.79 6.89 -6.25
CA LEU A 46 -5.80 5.82 -6.28
C LEU A 46 -5.99 5.15 -4.92
N PHE A 47 -4.90 4.91 -4.17
CA PHE A 47 -4.98 4.36 -2.81
C PHE A 47 -5.75 5.27 -1.88
N THR A 48 -5.50 6.59 -1.92
CA THR A 48 -6.26 7.56 -1.13
C THR A 48 -7.76 7.47 -1.42
N GLU A 49 -8.15 7.41 -2.70
CA GLU A 49 -9.57 7.30 -3.08
C GLU A 49 -10.20 5.96 -2.71
N ARG A 50 -9.43 4.86 -2.75
CA ARG A 50 -9.90 3.53 -2.33
C ARG A 50 -10.06 3.42 -0.83
N ILE A 51 -9.10 3.93 -0.05
CA ILE A 51 -9.16 3.96 1.42
C ILE A 51 -10.39 4.76 1.88
N LYS A 52 -10.69 5.90 1.25
CA LYS A 52 -11.93 6.67 1.54
C LYS A 52 -13.21 5.86 1.32
N LYS A 53 -13.17 4.89 0.40
CA LYS A 53 -14.29 3.97 0.12
C LYS A 53 -14.22 2.68 0.93
N SER A 54 -13.32 2.59 1.93
CA SER A 54 -13.03 1.38 2.70
C SER A 54 -12.57 0.19 1.87
N ASP A 55 -12.08 0.42 0.65
CA ASP A 55 -11.48 -0.62 -0.19
C ASP A 55 -10.01 -0.81 0.17
N LEU A 56 -9.75 -1.82 1.01
CA LEU A 56 -8.41 -2.20 1.46
C LEU A 56 -7.79 -3.34 0.65
N THR A 57 -8.24 -3.58 -0.59
CA THR A 57 -7.75 -4.71 -1.40
C THR A 57 -6.24 -4.66 -1.65
N HIS A 58 -5.64 -3.46 -1.65
CA HIS A 58 -4.18 -3.25 -1.82
C HIS A 58 -3.41 -3.11 -0.49
N PHE A 59 -4.10 -3.29 0.64
CA PHE A 59 -3.56 -3.20 1.99
C PHE A 59 -3.89 -4.49 2.76
N PRO A 60 -3.28 -5.63 2.38
CA PRO A 60 -3.63 -6.93 2.94
C PRO A 60 -3.40 -7.01 4.45
N SER A 61 -2.30 -6.42 4.95
CA SER A 61 -2.02 -6.41 6.39
C SER A 61 -3.06 -5.59 7.13
N LEU A 62 -3.39 -4.39 6.62
CA LEU A 62 -4.40 -3.53 7.23
C LEU A 62 -5.79 -4.19 7.22
N ARG A 63 -6.18 -4.81 6.10
CA ARG A 63 -7.46 -5.53 5.96
C ARG A 63 -7.57 -6.67 6.96
N ASN A 64 -6.50 -7.43 7.15
CA ASN A 64 -6.47 -8.56 8.09
C ASN A 64 -6.63 -8.07 9.53
N ILE A 65 -5.88 -7.05 9.94
CA ILE A 65 -6.00 -6.49 11.30
C ILE A 65 -7.39 -5.89 11.53
N GLN A 66 -7.97 -5.21 10.54
CA GLN A 66 -9.33 -4.68 10.65
C GLN A 66 -10.37 -5.81 10.81
N HIS A 67 -10.24 -6.91 10.06
CA HIS A 67 -11.12 -8.07 10.19
C HIS A 67 -10.97 -8.76 11.55
N MET A 68 -9.73 -8.95 12.03
CA MET A 68 -9.47 -9.53 13.35
C MET A 68 -10.06 -8.67 14.48
N ALA A 69 -9.96 -7.35 14.36
CA ALA A 69 -10.57 -6.42 15.31
C ALA A 69 -12.12 -6.51 15.29
N ALA A 70 -12.75 -6.68 14.13
CA ALA A 70 -14.20 -6.85 14.03
C ALA A 70 -14.68 -8.17 14.66
N VAL A 71 -14.00 -9.29 14.37
CA VAL A 71 -14.36 -10.62 14.91
C VAL A 71 -14.19 -10.69 16.44
N SER A 72 -13.24 -9.96 17.02
CA SER A 72 -13.06 -9.91 18.48
C SER A 72 -14.15 -9.15 19.23
N VAL A 73 -14.94 -8.30 18.55
CA VAL A 73 -16.04 -7.54 19.16
C VAL A 73 -17.34 -8.35 19.16
N ASP A 74 -17.53 -9.27 18.21
CA ASP A 74 -18.71 -10.13 18.13
C ASP A 74 -18.63 -11.37 19.05
N ALA A 75 -17.47 -11.61 19.67
CA ALA A 75 -17.22 -12.74 20.57
C ALA A 75 -17.30 -12.38 22.07
N ALA A 76 -17.68 -11.14 22.42
CA ALA A 76 -17.81 -10.60 23.78
C ALA A 76 -19.23 -10.09 24.03
#